data_AF-A0A1V4CHX0-F1
#
_entry.id   AF-A0A1V4CHX0-F1
#
_cell.length_a   1.000
_cell.length_b   1.000
_cell.length_c   1.000
_cell.angle_alpha   90.00
_cell.angle_beta   90.00
_cell.angle_gamma   90.00
#
_symmetry.space_group_name_H-M   'P 1'
#
loop_
_entity.id
_entity.type
_entity.pdbx_description
1 polymer ?
#
loop_
_entity_poly.entity_id
_entity_poly.type
_entity_poly.pdbx_seq_one_letter_code
_entity_poly.pdbx_strand_id
1 'polypeptide(L)'
;MKVLKLSAQGLPQSWISLEEAVLHYAADEVRWEMGAEVAVFHGGHNAVTGRQSIITVNSIIGTKGVPNINPFELRPTLTNAKLFARDRCLCGYCGHQFHEDELTREHILPMAQNGRDIWMNVVTACRSCNHRKGNRTPEQANMPLLYAPYVPSLWEDFILRNRRILADQMEFLMSHLPKTSRLHA
;
A
#
# COMPACT_ATOMS: atom_id res chain seq x y z
N MET A 1 -10.54 -12.27 3.20
CA MET A 1 -9.55 -12.31 2.10
C MET A 1 -9.88 -11.21 1.11
N LYS A 2 -8.88 -10.60 0.47
CA LYS A 2 -9.08 -9.52 -0.51
C LYS A 2 -8.47 -9.93 -1.85
N VAL A 3 -9.09 -9.49 -2.94
CA VAL A 3 -8.60 -9.65 -4.32
C VAL A 3 -7.98 -8.34 -4.76
N LEU A 4 -6.83 -8.41 -5.43
CA LEU A 4 -6.20 -7.24 -6.04
C LEU A 4 -6.86 -6.97 -7.40
N LYS A 5 -7.61 -5.86 -7.49
CA LYS A 5 -8.23 -5.42 -8.74
C LYS A 5 -7.32 -4.45 -9.47
N LEU A 6 -7.07 -4.76 -10.73
CA LEU A 6 -6.20 -4.01 -11.64
C LEU A 6 -7.00 -3.56 -12.88
N SER A 7 -6.48 -2.54 -13.58
CA SER A 7 -6.95 -2.24 -14.93
C SER A 7 -6.55 -3.35 -15.89
N ALA A 8 -7.12 -3.33 -17.10
CA ALA A 8 -6.70 -4.24 -18.18
C ALA A 8 -5.20 -4.15 -18.52
N GLN A 9 -4.51 -3.05 -18.17
CA GLN A 9 -3.07 -2.85 -18.36
C GLN A 9 -2.23 -3.17 -17.11
N GLY A 10 -2.86 -3.67 -16.03
CA GLY A 10 -2.16 -4.04 -14.80
C GLY A 10 -2.00 -2.93 -13.77
N LEU A 11 -2.58 -1.74 -13.98
CA LEU A 11 -2.50 -0.65 -12.99
C LEU A 11 -3.42 -0.92 -11.79
N PRO A 12 -2.96 -0.79 -10.54
CA PRO A 12 -3.79 -1.01 -9.36
C PRO A 12 -4.96 -0.04 -9.27
N GLN A 13 -6.14 -0.59 -9.02
CA GLN A 13 -7.39 0.16 -8.88
C GLN A 13 -7.95 0.11 -7.47
N SER A 14 -8.09 -1.10 -6.89
CA SER A 14 -8.61 -1.26 -5.53
C SER A 14 -8.34 -2.65 -4.93
N TRP A 15 -8.49 -2.73 -3.61
CA TRP A 15 -8.61 -3.99 -2.88
C TRP A 15 -10.10 -4.32 -2.71
N ILE A 16 -10.58 -5.37 -3.38
CA ILE A 16 -12.00 -5.73 -3.36
C ILE A 16 -12.25 -7.00 -2.52
N SER A 17 -13.46 -7.16 -2.01
CA SER A 17 -13.90 -8.41 -1.37
C SER A 17 -14.10 -9.51 -2.40
N LEU A 18 -14.29 -10.75 -1.93
CA LEU A 18 -14.60 -11.86 -2.83
C LEU A 18 -15.97 -11.67 -3.50
N GLU A 19 -16.95 -11.14 -2.76
CA GLU A 19 -18.28 -10.83 -3.27
C GLU A 19 -18.22 -9.79 -4.39
N GLU A 20 -17.46 -8.71 -4.20
CA GLU A 20 -17.22 -7.70 -5.24
C GLU A 20 -16.50 -8.29 -6.46
N ALA A 21 -15.53 -9.18 -6.25
CA ALA A 21 -14.83 -9.87 -7.34
C ALA A 21 -15.78 -10.74 -8.17
N VAL A 22 -16.65 -11.52 -7.51
CA VAL A 22 -17.67 -12.36 -8.19
C VAL A 22 -18.60 -11.52 -9.05
N LEU A 23 -18.97 -10.31 -8.61
CA LEU A 23 -19.79 -9.41 -9.43
C LEU A 23 -19.08 -9.01 -10.74
N HIS A 24 -17.77 -8.75 -10.69
CA HIS A 24 -17.00 -8.48 -11.92
C HIS A 24 -16.94 -9.67 -12.86
N TYR A 25 -16.82 -10.90 -12.33
CA TYR A 25 -16.91 -12.11 -13.14
C TYR A 25 -18.28 -12.29 -13.77
N ALA A 26 -19.34 -12.16 -12.98
CA ALA A 26 -20.71 -12.32 -13.44
C ALA A 26 -21.11 -11.28 -14.50
N ALA A 27 -20.52 -10.08 -14.43
CA ALA A 27 -20.73 -9.01 -15.40
C ALA A 27 -19.84 -9.11 -16.66
N ASP A 28 -19.06 -10.18 -16.82
CA ASP A 28 -18.07 -10.35 -17.91
C ASP A 28 -17.06 -9.19 -17.98
N GLU A 29 -16.68 -8.61 -16.83
CA GLU A 29 -15.76 -7.46 -16.79
C GLU A 29 -14.30 -7.87 -16.65
N VAL A 30 -14.02 -9.09 -16.19
CA VAL A 30 -12.67 -9.64 -16.02
C VAL A 30 -12.07 -9.93 -17.40
N ARG A 31 -10.92 -9.33 -17.69
CA ARG A 31 -10.18 -9.47 -18.95
C ARG A 31 -9.08 -10.52 -18.86
N TRP A 32 -8.48 -10.64 -17.70
CA TRP A 32 -7.44 -11.61 -17.40
C TRP A 32 -7.34 -11.82 -15.90
N GLU A 33 -6.75 -12.95 -15.54
CA GLU A 33 -6.62 -13.44 -14.17
C GLU A 33 -5.14 -13.76 -13.90
N MET A 34 -4.71 -13.61 -12.66
CA MET A 34 -3.36 -13.99 -12.25
C MET A 34 -3.37 -14.49 -10.80
N GLY A 35 -2.36 -15.27 -10.44
CA GLY A 35 -2.19 -15.80 -9.09
C GLY A 35 -3.12 -16.97 -8.80
N ALA A 36 -3.21 -17.34 -7.53
CA ALA A 36 -3.94 -18.53 -7.09
C ALA A 36 -5.47 -18.37 -7.21
N GLU A 37 -6.16 -19.48 -7.42
CA GLU A 37 -7.60 -19.57 -7.19
C GLU A 37 -7.86 -19.49 -5.69
N VAL A 38 -8.61 -18.47 -5.26
CA VAL A 38 -8.82 -18.18 -3.85
C VAL A 38 -10.23 -18.51 -3.36
N ALA A 39 -11.20 -18.63 -4.27
CA ALA A 39 -12.56 -19.03 -3.91
C ALA A 39 -13.32 -19.60 -5.11
N VAL A 40 -14.29 -20.48 -4.82
CA VAL A 40 -15.26 -20.99 -5.79
C VAL A 40 -16.67 -20.67 -5.28
N PHE A 41 -17.46 -20.02 -6.12
CA PHE A 41 -18.83 -19.64 -5.85
C PHE A 41 -19.79 -20.48 -6.67
N HIS A 42 -20.78 -21.03 -6.00
CA HIS A 42 -21.81 -21.88 -6.58
C HIS A 42 -23.12 -21.10 -6.70
N GLY A 43 -23.60 -20.91 -7.91
CA GLY A 43 -24.85 -20.22 -8.20
C GLY A 43 -26.03 -21.18 -8.38
N GLY A 44 -27.03 -20.70 -9.12
CA GLY A 44 -28.25 -21.45 -9.42
C GLY A 44 -28.04 -22.61 -10.39
N HIS A 45 -29.01 -23.53 -10.41
CA HIS A 45 -29.06 -24.60 -11.39
C HIS A 45 -29.98 -24.20 -12.53
N ASN A 46 -29.53 -24.39 -13.76
CA ASN A 46 -30.34 -24.21 -14.95
C ASN A 46 -31.47 -25.27 -14.95
N ALA A 47 -32.73 -24.85 -14.98
CA ALA A 47 -33.87 -25.73 -14.83
C ALA A 47 -34.02 -26.80 -15.94
N VAL A 48 -33.49 -26.54 -17.14
CA VAL A 48 -33.59 -27.45 -18.29
C VAL A 48 -32.44 -28.45 -18.31
N THR A 49 -31.22 -27.95 -18.12
CA THR A 49 -29.99 -28.75 -18.26
C THR A 49 -29.52 -29.36 -16.94
N GLY A 50 -30.06 -28.90 -15.81
CA GLY A 50 -29.58 -29.26 -14.47
C GLY A 50 -28.19 -28.74 -14.13
N ARG A 51 -27.51 -28.01 -15.02
CA ARG A 51 -26.14 -27.53 -14.80
C ARG A 51 -26.12 -26.37 -13.81
N GLN A 52 -25.22 -26.43 -12.82
CA GLN A 52 -24.98 -25.34 -11.88
C GLN A 52 -24.08 -24.26 -12.50
N SER A 53 -24.37 -22.98 -12.25
CA SER A 53 -23.41 -21.91 -12.52
C SER A 53 -22.31 -21.90 -11.45
N ILE A 54 -21.06 -21.76 -11.88
CA ILE A 54 -19.90 -21.77 -11.00
C ILE A 54 -18.99 -20.61 -11.43
N ILE A 55 -18.51 -19.83 -10.45
CA ILE A 55 -17.52 -18.77 -10.65
C ILE A 55 -16.33 -19.07 -9.76
N THR A 56 -15.16 -19.23 -10.36
CA THR A 56 -13.89 -19.28 -9.64
C THR A 56 -13.28 -17.89 -9.61
N VAL A 57 -12.70 -17.50 -8.47
CA VAL A 57 -12.11 -16.18 -8.26
C VAL A 57 -10.62 -16.33 -8.02
N ASN A 58 -9.81 -15.62 -8.80
CA ASN A 58 -8.36 -15.55 -8.61
C ASN A 58 -7.96 -14.43 -7.65
N SER A 59 -6.78 -14.55 -7.04
CA SER A 59 -6.22 -13.57 -6.10
C SER A 59 -5.98 -12.20 -6.74
N ILE A 60 -5.78 -12.15 -8.06
CA ILE A 60 -5.54 -10.94 -8.84
C ILE A 60 -6.40 -10.99 -10.11
N ILE A 61 -7.15 -9.91 -10.37
CA ILE A 61 -7.98 -9.78 -11.57
C ILE A 61 -7.72 -8.45 -12.27
N GLY A 62 -7.63 -8.47 -13.60
CA GLY A 62 -7.63 -7.28 -14.44
C GLY A 62 -8.99 -7.05 -15.06
N THR A 63 -9.64 -5.91 -14.81
CA THR A 63 -11.00 -5.62 -15.30
C THR A 63 -11.01 -4.59 -16.44
N LYS A 64 -12.12 -4.57 -17.19
CA LYS A 64 -12.48 -3.46 -18.10
C LYS A 64 -12.41 -2.12 -17.34
N GLY A 65 -12.00 -1.07 -18.03
CA GLY A 65 -11.89 0.28 -17.49
C GLY A 65 -10.43 0.77 -17.40
N VAL A 66 -10.18 1.93 -18.00
CA VAL A 66 -8.93 2.67 -17.79
C VAL A 66 -9.15 3.52 -16.55
N PRO A 67 -8.26 3.49 -15.54
CA PRO A 67 -8.32 4.45 -14.47
C PRO A 67 -8.24 5.85 -15.10
N ASN A 68 -9.25 6.71 -14.90
CA ASN A 68 -9.15 8.13 -15.29
C ASN A 68 -8.29 8.89 -14.27
N ILE A 69 -7.10 8.37 -14.01
CA ILE A 69 -6.18 8.79 -12.97
C ILE A 69 -4.79 8.61 -13.52
N ASN A 70 -4.00 9.68 -13.51
CA ASN A 70 -2.58 9.59 -13.80
C ASN A 70 -1.89 8.95 -12.58
N PRO A 71 -1.33 7.72 -12.68
CA PRO A 71 -0.67 7.04 -11.56
C PRO A 71 0.48 7.85 -10.95
N PHE A 72 1.08 8.75 -11.73
CA PHE A 72 2.16 9.63 -11.30
C PHE A 72 1.69 10.85 -10.51
N GLU A 73 0.40 11.20 -10.59
CA GLU A 73 -0.19 12.33 -9.85
C GLU A 73 -0.89 11.90 -8.56
N LEU A 74 -1.15 10.60 -8.41
CA LEU A 74 -1.72 10.03 -7.19
C LEU A 74 -0.73 10.20 -6.03
N ARG A 75 -1.07 11.10 -5.11
CA ARG A 75 -0.33 11.30 -3.86
C ARG A 75 -1.03 10.56 -2.74
N PRO A 76 -0.42 9.51 -2.16
CA PRO A 76 -0.99 8.80 -1.04
C PRO A 76 -1.26 9.72 0.15
N THR A 77 -2.39 9.52 0.82
CA THR A 77 -2.66 10.22 2.08
C THR A 77 -1.62 9.83 3.14
N LEU A 78 -1.05 10.83 3.81
CA LEU A 78 -0.11 10.63 4.91
C LEU A 78 -0.86 10.25 6.19
N THR A 79 -0.63 9.04 6.69
CA THR A 79 -1.11 8.57 8.00
C THR A 79 0.05 7.97 8.79
N ASN A 80 -0.06 7.89 10.12
CA ASN A 80 1.01 7.31 10.94
C ASN A 80 1.25 5.83 10.59
N ALA A 81 0.19 5.05 10.42
CA ALA A 81 0.30 3.65 10.00
C ALA A 81 1.10 3.50 8.69
N LYS A 82 0.81 4.32 7.67
CA LYS A 82 1.54 4.27 6.39
C LYS A 82 2.97 4.80 6.53
N LEU A 83 3.19 5.85 7.32
CA LEU A 83 4.51 6.41 7.57
C LEU A 83 5.43 5.41 8.26
N PHE A 84 4.94 4.79 9.33
CA PHE A 84 5.70 3.81 10.10
C PHE A 84 5.97 2.57 9.25
N ALA A 85 4.99 2.09 8.48
CA ALA A 85 5.19 0.99 7.54
C ALA A 85 6.18 1.33 6.41
N ARG A 86 6.10 2.53 5.80
CA ARG A 86 7.08 3.02 4.78
C ARG A 86 8.51 2.98 5.33
N ASP A 87 8.65 3.37 6.58
CA ASP A 87 9.95 3.45 7.25
C ASP A 87 10.33 2.13 7.96
N ARG A 88 9.51 1.08 7.82
CA ARG A 88 9.69 -0.26 8.44
C ARG A 88 9.75 -0.25 9.96
N CYS A 89 9.08 0.71 10.57
CA CYS A 89 9.11 0.97 11.99
C CYS A 89 10.55 1.25 12.51
N LEU A 90 11.45 1.70 11.63
CA LEU A 90 12.80 2.13 12.00
C LEU A 90 12.80 3.60 12.36
N CYS A 91 13.49 3.95 13.45
CA CYS A 91 13.73 5.34 13.78
C CYS A 91 14.71 5.97 12.77
N GLY A 92 14.32 7.07 12.13
CA GLY A 92 15.12 7.81 11.17
C GLY A 92 16.42 8.41 11.71
N TYR A 93 16.64 8.39 13.03
CA TYR A 93 17.85 8.91 13.67
C TYR A 93 18.73 7.80 14.25
N CYS A 94 18.19 6.91 15.08
CA CYS A 94 19.00 5.87 15.75
C CYS A 94 19.01 4.52 15.02
N GLY A 95 18.13 4.32 14.04
CA GLY A 95 18.10 3.11 13.21
C GLY A 95 17.51 1.88 13.88
N HIS A 96 17.19 1.93 15.18
CA HIS A 96 16.51 0.85 15.86
C HIS A 96 15.06 0.69 15.38
N GLN A 97 14.59 -0.57 15.40
CA GLN A 97 13.21 -0.91 15.13
C GLN A 97 12.38 -0.87 16.41
N PHE A 98 11.15 -0.37 16.32
CA PHE A 98 10.23 -0.22 17.45
C PHE A 98 8.84 -0.72 17.10
N HIS A 99 8.00 -0.95 18.11
CA HIS A 99 6.57 -1.13 17.86
C HIS A 99 5.90 0.19 17.45
N GLU A 100 4.79 0.12 16.70
CA GLU A 100 4.07 1.30 16.17
C GLU A 100 3.65 2.30 17.28
N ASP A 101 3.36 1.83 18.49
CA ASP A 101 2.94 2.64 19.64
C ASP A 101 4.09 3.40 20.33
N GLU A 102 5.33 2.96 20.11
CA GLU A 102 6.55 3.64 20.57
C GLU A 102 7.08 4.66 19.56
N LEU A 103 6.51 4.67 18.37
CA LEU A 103 6.89 5.53 17.27
C LEU A 103 6.07 6.81 17.23
N THR A 104 6.72 7.85 16.73
CA THR A 104 6.14 9.17 16.53
C THR A 104 6.42 9.62 15.10
N ARG A 105 5.48 10.39 14.54
CA ARG A 105 5.72 11.17 13.32
C ARG A 105 6.56 12.37 13.70
N GLU A 106 7.77 12.45 13.16
CA GLU A 106 8.69 13.55 13.41
C GLU A 106 8.89 14.40 12.17
N HIS A 107 8.72 15.71 12.32
CA HIS A 107 8.95 16.67 11.24
C HIS A 107 10.44 17.01 11.12
N ILE A 108 11.00 16.89 9.93
CA ILE A 108 12.40 17.23 9.62
C ILE A 108 12.62 18.72 9.86
N LEU A 109 11.89 19.57 9.13
CA LEU A 109 11.69 20.97 9.49
C LEU A 109 10.56 21.02 10.52
N PRO A 110 10.82 21.43 11.78
CA PRO A 110 9.79 21.49 12.83
C PRO A 110 8.65 22.45 12.48
N MET A 111 7.44 22.18 12.98
CA MET A 111 6.30 23.10 12.81
C MET A 111 6.58 24.50 13.38
N ALA A 112 7.33 24.59 14.48
CA ALA A 112 7.79 25.86 15.05
C ALA A 112 8.68 26.69 14.10
N GLN A 113 9.22 26.06 13.05
CA GLN A 113 10.00 26.69 11.99
C GLN A 113 9.27 26.62 10.63
N ASN A 114 7.93 26.61 10.64
CA ASN A 114 7.06 26.54 9.45
C ASN A 114 7.18 25.24 8.63
N GLY A 115 7.55 24.15 9.29
CA GLY A 115 7.49 22.80 8.73
C GLY A 115 6.08 22.38 8.31
N ARG A 116 5.97 21.73 7.14
CA ARG A 116 4.68 21.21 6.62
C ARG A 116 4.48 19.75 6.97
N ASP A 117 3.24 19.33 7.17
CA ASP A 117 2.86 17.93 7.36
C ASP A 117 2.72 17.20 6.02
N ILE A 118 3.86 16.91 5.39
CA ILE A 118 3.95 16.26 4.07
C ILE A 118 4.99 15.15 4.09
N TRP A 119 4.82 14.12 3.26
CA TRP A 119 5.72 12.96 3.16
C TRP A 119 7.21 13.31 3.11
N MET A 120 7.57 14.36 2.37
CA MET A 120 8.95 14.82 2.21
C MET A 120 9.54 15.53 3.45
N ASN A 121 8.71 15.88 4.43
CA ASN A 121 9.12 16.57 5.65
C ASN A 121 8.89 15.72 6.90
N VAL A 122 8.49 14.46 6.78
CA VAL A 122 8.24 13.59 7.94
C VAL A 122 8.94 12.25 7.83
N VAL A 123 9.42 11.78 8.99
CA VAL A 123 10.03 10.48 9.20
C VAL A 123 9.46 9.84 10.47
N THR A 124 9.64 8.54 10.57
CA THR A 124 9.42 7.78 11.80
C THR A 124 10.54 8.08 12.80
N ALA A 125 10.19 8.35 14.06
CA ALA A 125 11.16 8.52 15.13
C ALA A 125 10.67 7.89 16.43
N CYS A 126 11.56 7.25 17.19
CA CYS A 126 11.24 6.85 18.56
C CYS A 126 11.11 8.07 19.47
N ARG A 127 10.41 7.92 20.59
CA ARG A 127 10.15 9.03 21.54
C ARG A 127 11.43 9.70 22.05
N SER A 128 12.48 8.95 22.32
CA SER A 128 13.75 9.50 22.83
C SER A 128 14.47 10.37 21.79
N CYS A 129 14.55 9.91 20.53
CA CYS A 129 15.14 10.70 19.45
C CYS A 129 14.29 11.93 19.11
N ASN A 130 12.96 11.78 19.06
CA ASN A 130 12.06 12.91 18.85
C ASN A 130 12.27 13.97 19.95
N HIS A 131 12.21 13.58 21.22
CA HIS A 131 12.42 14.50 22.34
C HIS A 131 13.81 15.18 22.29
N ARG A 132 14.86 14.42 21.95
CA ARG A 132 16.21 14.96 21.79
C ARG A 132 16.27 16.01 20.67
N LYS A 133 15.62 15.78 19.52
CA LYS A 133 15.61 16.75 18.41
C LYS A 133 14.82 18.00 18.79
N GLY A 134 13.59 17.82 19.28
CA GLY A 134 12.68 18.91 19.66
C GLY A 134 12.41 19.87 18.50
N ASN A 135 12.34 21.17 18.79
CA ASN A 135 12.06 22.21 17.80
C ASN A 135 13.25 22.58 16.90
N ARG A 136 14.21 21.68 16.72
CA ARG A 136 15.41 21.88 15.89
C ARG A 136 15.33 21.05 14.62
N THR A 137 16.00 21.48 13.55
CA THR A 137 16.26 20.61 12.38
C THR A 137 17.27 19.52 12.73
N PRO A 138 17.38 18.43 11.94
CA PRO A 138 18.45 17.43 12.09
C PRO A 138 19.85 18.05 12.23
N GLU A 139 20.15 19.08 11.43
CA GLU A 139 21.43 19.78 11.43
C GLU A 139 21.64 20.58 12.72
N GLN A 140 20.63 21.33 13.15
CA GLN A 140 20.66 22.11 14.40
C GLN A 140 20.79 21.22 15.65
N ALA A 141 20.24 20.00 15.61
CA ALA A 141 20.33 19.03 16.69
C ALA A 141 21.59 18.13 16.62
N ASN A 142 22.37 18.22 15.54
CA ASN A 142 23.45 17.29 15.19
C ASN A 142 22.96 15.83 15.21
N MET A 143 21.81 15.59 14.58
CA MET A 143 21.11 14.31 14.50
C MET A 143 20.82 13.99 13.02
N PRO A 144 21.82 13.54 12.23
CA PRO A 144 21.64 13.26 10.82
C PRO A 144 20.59 12.16 10.61
N LEU A 145 19.81 12.28 9.54
CA LEU A 145 18.87 11.24 9.13
C LEU A 145 19.63 10.06 8.51
N LEU A 146 19.22 8.85 8.87
CA LEU A 146 19.76 7.61 8.31
C LEU A 146 19.19 7.26 6.94
N TYR A 147 18.11 7.95 6.53
CA TYR A 147 17.52 7.82 5.21
C TYR A 147 16.77 9.08 4.80
N ALA A 148 16.65 9.29 3.49
CA ALA A 148 15.85 10.36 2.94
C ALA A 148 14.35 10.00 2.94
N PRO A 149 13.44 10.90 3.35
CA PRO A 149 12.02 10.70 3.15
C PRO A 149 11.68 10.74 1.65
N TYR A 150 10.60 10.08 1.27
CA TYR A 150 10.07 10.13 -0.09
C TYR A 150 8.54 9.99 -0.08
N VAL A 151 7.91 10.38 -1.19
CA VAL A 151 6.47 10.17 -1.42
C VAL A 151 6.28 8.74 -1.96
N PRO A 152 5.52 7.87 -1.29
CA PRO A 152 5.25 6.53 -1.81
C PRO A 152 4.56 6.59 -3.18
N SER A 153 4.97 5.71 -4.07
CA SER A 153 4.30 5.47 -5.36
C SER A 153 2.93 4.80 -5.18
N LEU A 154 2.15 4.72 -6.27
CA LEU A 154 0.87 4.01 -6.28
C LEU A 154 1.01 2.57 -5.77
N TRP A 155 2.03 1.85 -6.24
CA TRP A 155 2.30 0.46 -5.87
C TRP A 155 2.60 0.32 -4.37
N GLU A 156 3.45 1.21 -3.84
CA GLU A 156 3.76 1.24 -2.41
C GLU A 156 2.51 1.57 -1.59
N ASP A 157 1.68 2.49 -2.04
CA ASP A 157 0.43 2.82 -1.34
C ASP A 157 -0.52 1.62 -1.26
N PHE A 158 -0.58 0.76 -2.28
CA PHE A 158 -1.36 -0.47 -2.23
C PHE A 158 -0.82 -1.45 -1.18
N ILE A 159 0.49 -1.57 -1.07
CA ILE A 159 1.15 -2.37 -0.02
C ILE A 159 0.85 -1.77 1.36
N LEU A 160 1.04 -0.46 1.52
CA LEU A 160 0.89 0.24 2.80
C LEU A 160 -0.57 0.31 3.29
N ARG A 161 -1.56 0.16 2.40
CA ARG A 161 -2.99 0.16 2.74
C ARG A 161 -3.48 -1.18 3.30
N ASN A 162 -2.85 -2.30 2.94
CA ASN A 162 -3.35 -3.62 3.28
C ASN A 162 -2.35 -4.41 4.12
N ARG A 163 -2.70 -4.72 5.37
CA ARG A 163 -1.85 -5.50 6.28
C ARG A 163 -1.85 -7.01 5.99
N ARG A 164 -2.80 -7.49 5.19
CA ARG A 164 -2.96 -8.92 4.86
C ARG A 164 -3.02 -9.09 3.35
N ILE A 165 -1.84 -9.17 2.75
CA ILE A 165 -1.63 -9.35 1.31
C ILE A 165 -1.17 -10.79 1.09
N LEU A 166 -1.76 -11.48 0.11
CA LEU A 166 -1.33 -12.83 -0.27
C LEU A 166 0.07 -12.79 -0.90
N ALA A 167 0.82 -13.89 -0.82
CA ALA A 167 2.21 -13.92 -1.27
C ALA A 167 2.37 -13.55 -2.75
N ASP A 168 1.49 -14.07 -3.61
CA ASP A 168 1.45 -13.79 -5.06
C ASP A 168 1.05 -12.33 -5.37
N GLN A 169 0.10 -11.78 -4.61
CA GLN A 169 -0.26 -10.37 -4.67
C GLN A 169 0.90 -9.46 -4.27
N MET A 170 1.63 -9.83 -3.22
CA MET A 170 2.82 -9.09 -2.77
C MET A 170 3.92 -9.16 -3.83
N GLU A 171 4.20 -10.34 -4.38
CA GLU A 171 5.18 -10.53 -5.45
C GLU A 171 4.87 -9.64 -6.66
N PHE A 172 3.61 -9.63 -7.11
CA PHE A 172 3.16 -8.76 -8.20
C PHE A 172 3.35 -7.27 -7.87
N LEU A 173 2.98 -6.83 -6.67
CA LEU A 173 3.16 -5.42 -6.30
C LEU A 173 4.65 -5.05 -6.18
N MET A 174 5.47 -5.92 -5.60
CA MET A 174 6.90 -5.73 -5.39
C MET A 174 7.66 -5.62 -6.72
N SER A 175 7.26 -6.37 -7.76
CA SER A 175 7.91 -6.31 -9.07
C SER A 175 7.78 -4.95 -9.77
N HIS A 176 6.83 -4.11 -9.33
CA HIS A 176 6.57 -2.78 -9.89
C HIS A 176 7.11 -1.63 -9.02
N LEU A 177 7.73 -1.94 -7.88
CA LEU A 177 8.25 -0.92 -6.97
C LEU A 177 9.46 -0.19 -7.56
N PRO A 178 9.57 1.14 -7.35
CA PRO A 178 10.80 1.87 -7.67
C PRO A 178 12.01 1.24 -6.98
N LYS A 179 13.18 1.24 -7.62
CA LYS A 179 14.43 0.72 -7.02
C LYS A 179 14.81 1.43 -5.71
N THR A 180 14.37 2.68 -5.55
CA THR A 180 14.58 3.50 -4.35
C THR A 180 13.57 3.20 -3.24
N SER A 181 12.60 2.32 -3.47
CA SER A 181 11.58 1.97 -2.47
C SER A 181 12.23 1.36 -1.24
N ARG A 182 11.81 1.85 -0.07
CA ARG A 182 12.14 1.22 1.20
C ARG A 182 11.31 -0.03 1.46
N LEU A 183 10.64 -0.65 0.50
CA LEU A 183 9.93 -1.93 0.73
C LEU A 183 10.67 -3.16 0.16
N HIS A 184 11.83 -2.98 -0.49
CA HIS A 184 12.62 -4.06 -1.13
C HIS A 184 13.42 -4.98 -0.19
N ALA A 185 13.50 -4.68 1.10
CA ALA A 185 14.46 -5.29 2.02
C ALA A 185 13.85 -5.52 3.40
#